data_AF-A0A9Q0V4G3-F1
#
_entry.id   AF-A0A9Q0V4G3-F1
#
_cell.length_a   1.000
_cell.length_b   1.000
_cell.length_c   1.000
_cell.angle_alpha   90.00
_cell.angle_beta   90.00
_cell.angle_gamma   90.00
#
_symmetry.space_group_name_H-M   'P 1'
#
loop_
_entity.id
_entity.type
_entity.pdbx_description
1 polymer ?
#
loop_
_entity_poly.entity_id
_entity_poly.type
_entity_poly.pdbx_seq_one_letter_code
_entity_poly.pdbx_strand_id
1 'polypeptide(L)'
;MKHRKPEPEPETRLKNDTEICQQLLSRYSASTAPQHRHLLATAAALRSILTAESLPLTPSSYFAAAINNLSDSKTLDSTAVAALLSLVSIVVPLIEEKGIKEAKVKEAVTVLVEVGAEREGVGVGSLSCVVKCLGVMILGFCDLEEWDSVKAGFESLIKFSIDKRPKVRRSAQECLEKVFKSFRSSTVVKEASKLVFSLFKNYMPAALTMSESRIFDESKEETLSKLEHLDVIHMLNLLKVTVPYLSVKISSKVLPELVKLLRSEFSVLTRQVFQNIEAFLVSSSDEVIGPQEENIIDSLSGYLSLGQKNPVDTVLYATTLLRITLDKLRARGSSSWMSIRHKVCGSAAGLLADEATASQASDIMKELINLYIDPKEIVINESQSLDDASQESEEANMSYLFCSISLEIYHISS
;
A
#
# COMPACT_ATOMS: atom_id res chain seq x y z
N MET A 1 12.89 -1.66 -42.60
CA MET A 1 12.23 -0.49 -41.98
C MET A 1 11.66 -0.90 -40.64
N LYS A 2 12.37 -0.61 -39.54
CA LYS A 2 11.90 -0.85 -38.17
C LYS A 2 11.34 0.47 -37.65
N HIS A 3 10.04 0.51 -37.36
CA HIS A 3 9.40 1.63 -36.67
C HIS A 3 9.95 1.74 -35.25
N ARG A 4 10.76 2.77 -35.00
CA ARG A 4 11.20 3.17 -33.67
C ARG A 4 10.02 3.90 -33.01
N LYS A 5 9.48 3.35 -31.93
CA LYS A 5 8.55 4.07 -31.03
C LYS A 5 9.24 5.35 -30.55
N PRO A 6 8.55 6.51 -30.47
CA PRO A 6 9.12 7.68 -29.84
C PRO A 6 9.25 7.42 -28.34
N GLU A 7 10.45 7.61 -27.82
CA GLU A 7 10.72 7.69 -26.38
C GLU A 7 9.93 8.87 -25.78
N PRO A 8 9.42 8.75 -24.54
CA PRO A 8 8.80 9.87 -23.86
C PRO A 8 9.87 10.92 -23.54
N GLU A 9 9.65 12.15 -24.01
CA GLU A 9 10.51 13.30 -23.70
C GLU A 9 10.63 13.51 -22.18
N PRO A 10 11.83 13.86 -21.68
CA PRO A 10 12.05 14.07 -20.26
C PRO A 10 11.26 15.30 -19.80
N GLU A 11 10.50 15.16 -18.71
CA GLU A 11 9.81 16.26 -18.04
C GLU A 11 10.81 17.39 -17.72
N THR A 12 10.80 18.45 -18.52
CA THR A 12 11.58 19.65 -18.26
C THR A 12 11.08 20.28 -16.97
N ARG A 13 11.87 20.14 -15.90
CA ARG A 13 11.64 20.78 -14.60
C ARG A 13 11.70 22.30 -14.79
N LEU A 14 10.74 23.01 -14.20
CA LEU A 14 10.74 24.47 -14.14
C LEU A 14 12.01 24.94 -13.39
N LYS A 15 12.64 26.00 -13.87
CA LYS A 15 13.89 26.54 -13.31
C LYS A 15 13.57 27.58 -12.24
N ASN A 16 14.39 27.70 -11.20
CA ASN A 16 14.14 28.66 -10.11
C ASN A 16 14.36 30.13 -10.52
N ASP A 17 15.06 30.39 -11.63
CA ASP A 17 15.56 31.74 -11.98
C ASP A 17 14.65 32.54 -12.93
N THR A 18 13.52 31.98 -13.37
CA THR A 18 12.61 32.63 -14.33
C THR A 18 11.22 32.83 -13.72
N GLU A 19 10.56 33.93 -14.05
CA GLU A 19 9.22 34.25 -13.55
C GLU A 19 8.20 33.15 -13.92
N ILE A 20 7.36 32.73 -12.97
CA ILE A 20 6.49 31.54 -13.12
C ILE A 20 5.53 31.67 -14.31
N CYS A 21 4.89 32.83 -14.48
CA CYS A 21 3.95 33.03 -15.58
C CYS A 21 4.66 32.94 -16.94
N GLN A 22 5.87 33.50 -17.09
CA GLN A 22 6.70 33.35 -18.29
C GLN A 22 7.08 31.89 -18.55
N GLN A 23 7.45 31.13 -17.50
CA GLN A 23 7.76 29.72 -17.67
C GLN A 23 6.55 28.90 -18.13
N LEU A 24 5.39 29.11 -17.52
CA LEU A 24 4.15 28.48 -17.94
C LEU A 24 3.79 28.85 -19.38
N LEU A 25 3.92 30.13 -19.74
CA LEU A 25 3.68 30.61 -21.10
C LEU A 25 4.62 29.94 -22.10
N SER A 26 5.92 29.84 -21.79
CA SER A 26 6.89 29.17 -22.65
C SER A 26 6.53 27.70 -22.89
N ARG A 27 6.04 27.01 -21.85
CA ARG A 27 5.69 25.59 -21.89
C ARG A 27 4.37 25.29 -22.60
N TYR A 28 3.38 26.17 -22.44
CA TYR A 28 2.01 25.89 -22.88
C TYR A 28 1.48 26.83 -23.97
N SER A 29 2.27 27.78 -24.46
CA SER A 29 1.85 28.73 -25.51
C SER A 29 1.33 28.06 -26.78
N ALA A 30 1.93 26.94 -27.19
CA ALA A 30 1.51 26.18 -28.38
C ALA A 30 0.34 25.22 -28.09
N SER A 31 -0.08 25.06 -26.84
CA SER A 31 -1.12 24.10 -26.48
C SER A 31 -2.53 24.59 -26.82
N THR A 32 -3.31 23.73 -27.47
CA THR A 32 -4.73 23.96 -27.76
C THR A 32 -5.66 23.43 -26.66
N ALA A 33 -5.15 22.65 -25.71
CA ALA A 33 -5.96 22.09 -24.63
C ALA A 33 -6.59 23.18 -23.74
N PRO A 34 -7.91 23.15 -23.49
CA PRO A 34 -8.60 24.18 -22.69
C PRO A 34 -8.00 24.36 -21.30
N GLN A 35 -7.66 23.27 -20.62
CA GLN A 35 -7.05 23.28 -19.29
C GLN A 35 -5.72 24.07 -19.23
N HIS A 36 -4.91 24.01 -20.28
CA HIS A 36 -3.65 24.76 -20.34
C HIS A 36 -3.92 26.25 -20.57
N ARG A 37 -4.93 26.59 -21.37
CA ARG A 37 -5.34 27.99 -21.57
C ARG A 37 -5.89 28.61 -20.29
N HIS A 38 -6.72 27.87 -19.54
CA HIS A 38 -7.21 28.32 -18.24
C HIS A 38 -6.09 28.47 -17.22
N LEU A 39 -5.14 27.54 -17.16
CA LEU A 39 -3.95 27.66 -16.32
C LEU A 39 -3.15 28.94 -16.64
N LEU A 40 -2.91 29.21 -17.92
CA LEU A 40 -2.20 30.43 -18.35
C LEU A 40 -2.97 31.70 -18.01
N ALA A 41 -4.29 31.70 -18.21
CA ALA A 41 -5.15 32.83 -17.84
C ALA A 41 -5.13 33.09 -16.32
N THR A 42 -5.25 32.04 -15.51
CA THR A 42 -5.14 32.13 -14.04
C THR A 42 -3.77 32.63 -13.61
N ALA A 43 -2.68 32.12 -14.18
CA ALA A 43 -1.33 32.58 -13.87
C ALA A 43 -1.15 34.07 -14.23
N ALA A 44 -1.63 34.49 -15.40
CA ALA A 44 -1.57 35.89 -15.82
C ALA A 44 -2.42 36.81 -14.93
N ALA A 45 -3.60 36.36 -14.50
CA ALA A 45 -4.47 37.11 -13.59
C ALA A 45 -3.81 37.29 -12.21
N LEU A 46 -3.27 36.22 -11.62
CA LEU A 46 -2.54 36.33 -10.35
C LEU A 46 -1.30 37.21 -10.47
N ARG A 47 -0.56 37.13 -11.59
CA ARG A 47 0.56 38.06 -11.86
C ARG A 47 0.12 39.52 -11.83
N SER A 48 -1.03 39.82 -12.45
CA SER A 48 -1.59 41.17 -12.48
C SER A 48 -1.95 41.66 -11.08
N ILE A 49 -2.57 40.80 -10.25
CA ILE A 49 -2.91 41.10 -8.85
C ILE A 49 -1.65 41.38 -8.04
N LEU A 50 -0.65 40.49 -8.10
CA LEU A 50 0.62 40.66 -7.38
C LEU A 50 1.34 41.95 -7.79
N THR A 51 1.32 42.29 -9.09
CA THR A 51 1.92 43.54 -9.59
C THR A 51 1.16 44.77 -9.09
N ALA A 52 -0.17 44.74 -9.09
CA ALA A 52 -1.00 45.83 -8.59
C ALA A 52 -0.81 46.06 -7.07
N GLU A 53 -0.62 44.99 -6.31
CA GLU A 53 -0.36 45.04 -4.86
C GLU A 53 1.12 45.28 -4.51
N SER A 54 2.00 45.46 -5.50
CA SER A 54 3.45 45.62 -5.31
C SER A 54 4.11 44.45 -4.57
N LEU A 55 3.57 43.23 -4.74
CA LEU A 55 4.10 41.99 -4.18
C LEU A 55 5.15 41.35 -5.11
N PRO A 56 6.14 40.63 -4.56
CA PRO A 56 7.19 40.02 -5.36
C PRO A 56 6.63 38.85 -6.19
N LEU A 57 7.07 38.70 -7.44
CA LEU A 57 6.65 37.61 -8.34
C LEU A 57 7.38 36.29 -8.05
N THR A 58 7.31 35.83 -6.81
CA THR A 58 7.96 34.60 -6.33
C THR A 58 6.97 33.43 -6.24
N PRO A 59 7.45 32.17 -6.20
CA PRO A 59 6.61 31.00 -5.95
C PRO A 59 5.71 31.15 -4.71
N SER A 60 6.25 31.61 -3.59
CA SER A 60 5.45 31.83 -2.37
C SER A 60 4.31 32.83 -2.55
N SER A 61 4.52 33.91 -3.31
CA SER A 61 3.49 34.91 -3.60
C SER A 61 2.37 34.35 -4.49
N TYR A 62 2.74 33.62 -5.54
CA TYR A 62 1.77 32.95 -6.41
C TYR A 62 0.94 31.91 -5.64
N PHE A 63 1.60 31.14 -4.78
CA PHE A 63 0.94 30.19 -3.90
C PHE A 63 -0.04 30.87 -2.95
N ALA A 64 0.40 31.91 -2.22
CA ALA A 64 -0.45 32.63 -1.28
C ALA A 64 -1.67 33.25 -1.98
N ALA A 65 -1.48 33.89 -3.14
CA ALA A 65 -2.56 34.46 -3.93
C ALA A 65 -3.54 33.38 -4.41
N ALA A 66 -3.04 32.23 -4.86
CA ALA A 66 -3.89 31.11 -5.30
C ALA A 66 -4.69 30.50 -4.14
N ILE A 67 -4.09 30.32 -2.96
CA ILE A 67 -4.78 29.83 -1.76
C ILE A 67 -5.87 30.80 -1.31
N ASN A 68 -5.61 32.11 -1.31
CA ASN A 68 -6.62 33.13 -0.99
C ASN A 68 -7.80 33.11 -1.98
N ASN A 69 -7.57 32.81 -3.26
CA ASN A 69 -8.68 32.64 -4.21
C ASN A 69 -9.44 31.32 -3.96
N LEU A 70 -8.74 30.27 -3.53
CA LEU A 70 -9.34 28.98 -3.22
C LEU A 70 -10.14 29.00 -1.91
N SER A 71 -9.82 29.85 -0.93
CA SER A 71 -10.64 30.00 0.29
C SER A 71 -12.05 30.50 -0.04
N ASP A 72 -12.19 31.33 -1.08
CA ASP A 72 -13.49 31.78 -1.60
C ASP A 72 -14.05 30.86 -2.69
N SER A 73 -13.60 29.60 -2.74
CA SER A 73 -13.91 28.70 -3.85
C SER A 73 -15.39 28.63 -4.19
N LYS A 74 -16.30 28.74 -3.21
CA LYS A 74 -17.77 28.71 -3.38
C LYS A 74 -18.30 29.69 -4.44
N THR A 75 -17.57 30.79 -4.68
CA THR A 75 -17.90 31.79 -5.71
C THR A 75 -17.33 31.46 -7.09
N LEU A 76 -16.41 30.50 -7.17
CA LEU A 76 -15.70 30.09 -8.37
C LEU A 76 -16.37 28.89 -9.07
N ASP A 77 -16.35 28.93 -10.39
CA ASP A 77 -16.71 27.79 -11.23
C ASP A 77 -15.66 26.65 -11.14
N SER A 78 -16.03 25.46 -11.59
CA SER A 78 -15.18 24.26 -11.52
C SER A 78 -13.89 24.38 -12.34
N THR A 79 -13.89 25.19 -13.41
CA THR A 79 -12.74 25.39 -14.28
C THR A 79 -11.72 26.32 -13.64
N ALA A 80 -12.19 27.41 -13.01
CA ALA A 80 -11.35 28.31 -12.22
C ALA A 80 -10.69 27.59 -11.05
N VAL A 81 -11.45 26.78 -10.29
CA VAL A 81 -10.91 25.94 -9.22
C VAL A 81 -9.86 24.96 -9.75
N ALA A 82 -10.13 24.28 -10.87
CA ALA A 82 -9.19 23.35 -11.48
C ALA A 82 -7.88 24.02 -11.92
N ALA A 83 -7.95 25.23 -12.50
CA ALA A 83 -6.78 26.00 -12.92
C ALA A 83 -5.95 26.47 -11.72
N LEU A 84 -6.60 26.96 -10.65
CA LEU A 84 -5.93 27.33 -9.40
C LEU A 84 -5.23 26.13 -8.75
N LEU A 85 -5.91 24.99 -8.61
CA LEU A 85 -5.31 23.78 -8.05
C LEU A 85 -4.14 23.26 -8.90
N SER A 86 -4.25 23.34 -10.23
CA SER A 86 -3.16 22.99 -11.14
C SER A 86 -1.97 23.91 -10.92
N LEU A 87 -2.19 25.22 -10.81
CA LEU A 87 -1.13 26.19 -10.53
C LEU A 87 -0.47 25.92 -9.17
N VAL A 88 -1.26 25.71 -8.11
CA VAL A 88 -0.73 25.38 -6.77
C VAL A 88 0.14 24.12 -6.84
N SER A 89 -0.29 23.07 -7.54
CA SER A 89 0.49 21.83 -7.67
C SER A 89 1.82 22.00 -8.39
N ILE A 90 1.95 23.02 -9.23
CA ILE A 90 3.17 23.36 -9.95
C ILE A 90 4.09 24.24 -9.08
N VAL A 91 3.50 25.16 -8.33
CA VAL A 91 4.23 26.19 -7.58
C VAL A 91 4.73 25.68 -6.23
N VAL A 92 3.95 24.88 -5.51
CA VAL A 92 4.32 24.38 -4.18
C VAL A 92 5.69 23.67 -4.15
N PRO A 93 6.02 22.77 -5.10
CA PRO A 93 7.35 22.13 -5.12
C PRO A 93 8.53 23.06 -5.40
N LEU A 94 8.27 24.30 -5.85
CA LEU A 94 9.30 25.31 -6.15
C LEU A 94 9.58 26.23 -4.96
N ILE A 95 8.81 26.13 -3.89
CA ILE A 95 8.98 26.94 -2.67
C ILE A 95 10.04 26.26 -1.79
N GLU A 96 11.00 27.03 -1.30
CA GLU A 96 12.02 26.54 -0.36
C GLU A 96 11.36 26.05 0.95
N GLU A 97 11.94 25.05 1.62
CA GLU A 97 11.35 24.36 2.80
C GLU A 97 10.94 25.30 3.97
N LYS A 98 11.46 26.54 4.02
CA LYS A 98 11.08 27.56 5.01
C LYS A 98 10.44 28.82 4.41
N GLY A 99 9.98 28.71 3.16
CA GLY A 99 9.40 29.80 2.39
C GLY A 99 7.97 30.16 2.79
N ILE A 100 7.33 29.42 3.70
CA ILE A 100 5.97 29.65 4.20
C ILE A 100 5.99 29.60 5.73
N LYS A 101 5.35 30.58 6.37
CA LYS A 101 5.16 30.60 7.84
C LYS A 101 4.18 29.50 8.25
N GLU A 102 4.44 28.83 9.38
CA GLU A 102 3.64 27.72 9.90
C GLU A 102 2.13 27.99 9.96
N ALA A 103 1.71 29.15 10.48
CA ALA A 103 0.30 29.54 10.53
C ALA A 103 -0.36 29.56 9.13
N LYS A 104 0.39 29.95 8.09
CA LYS A 104 -0.05 29.97 6.69
C LYS A 104 -0.02 28.59 6.04
N VAL A 105 0.87 27.70 6.49
CA VAL A 105 0.86 26.28 6.09
C VAL A 105 -0.44 25.64 6.57
N LYS A 106 -0.79 25.81 7.84
CA LYS A 106 -2.01 25.26 8.44
C LYS A 106 -3.27 25.78 7.74
N GLU A 107 -3.34 27.08 7.50
CA GLU A 107 -4.45 27.71 6.74
C GLU A 107 -4.57 27.12 5.32
N ALA A 108 -3.45 27.01 4.59
CA ALA A 108 -3.45 26.47 3.25
C ALA A 108 -3.85 24.98 3.20
N VAL A 109 -3.38 24.17 4.16
CA VAL A 109 -3.81 22.77 4.30
C VAL A 109 -5.32 22.70 4.52
N THR A 110 -5.87 23.51 5.43
CA THR A 110 -7.32 23.56 5.66
C THR A 110 -8.09 23.89 4.39
N VAL A 111 -7.69 24.94 3.66
CA VAL A 111 -8.32 25.32 2.38
C VAL A 111 -8.29 24.18 1.36
N LEU A 112 -7.15 23.48 1.23
CA LEU A 112 -7.02 22.35 0.31
C LEU A 112 -7.90 21.16 0.72
N VAL A 113 -8.01 20.88 2.01
CA VAL A 113 -8.88 19.83 2.55
C VAL A 113 -10.35 20.16 2.26
N GLU A 114 -10.77 21.39 2.49
CA GLU A 114 -12.15 21.86 2.24
C GLU A 114 -12.50 21.78 0.75
N VAL A 115 -11.64 22.33 -0.13
CA VAL A 115 -11.85 22.28 -1.59
C VAL A 115 -11.91 20.84 -2.09
N GLY A 116 -11.13 19.94 -1.50
CA GLY A 116 -11.13 18.52 -1.83
C GLY A 116 -12.35 17.75 -1.32
N ALA A 117 -12.95 18.17 -0.22
CA ALA A 117 -14.07 17.48 0.44
C ALA A 117 -15.46 17.98 0.00
N GLU A 118 -15.62 19.27 -0.25
CA GLU A 118 -16.94 19.93 -0.33
C GLU A 118 -17.61 19.91 -1.71
N ARG A 119 -17.04 19.26 -2.73
CA ARG A 119 -17.58 19.38 -4.09
C ARG A 119 -17.80 18.06 -4.81
N GLU A 120 -19.07 17.67 -4.87
CA GLU A 120 -19.58 16.82 -5.93
C GLU A 120 -19.22 17.46 -7.29
N GLY A 121 -18.59 16.68 -8.17
CA GLY A 121 -18.22 17.14 -9.51
C GLY A 121 -16.79 17.70 -9.67
N VAL A 122 -15.94 17.73 -8.64
CA VAL A 122 -14.51 18.03 -8.86
C VAL A 122 -13.88 16.93 -9.70
N GLY A 123 -13.34 17.32 -10.85
CA GLY A 123 -12.69 16.40 -11.78
C GLY A 123 -11.51 15.66 -11.16
N VAL A 124 -11.26 14.45 -11.67
CA VAL A 124 -10.15 13.57 -11.25
C VAL A 124 -8.80 14.31 -11.21
N GLY A 125 -8.54 15.17 -12.20
CA GLY A 125 -7.30 15.95 -12.31
C GLY A 125 -7.11 16.93 -11.16
N SER A 126 -8.16 17.67 -10.80
CA SER A 126 -8.13 18.66 -9.72
C SER A 126 -7.91 18.02 -8.35
N LEU A 127 -8.57 16.90 -8.05
CA LEU A 127 -8.32 16.17 -6.80
C LEU A 127 -6.94 15.55 -6.75
N SER A 128 -6.43 15.07 -7.89
CA SER A 128 -5.04 14.61 -7.95
C SER A 128 -4.06 15.76 -7.66
N CYS A 129 -4.39 17.00 -8.04
CA CYS A 129 -3.61 18.18 -7.67
C CYS A 129 -3.71 18.44 -6.17
N VAL A 130 -4.90 18.44 -5.56
CA VAL A 130 -5.10 18.58 -4.11
C VAL A 130 -4.25 17.58 -3.33
N VAL A 131 -4.33 16.30 -3.69
CA VAL A 131 -3.59 15.22 -3.04
C VAL A 131 -2.07 15.44 -3.13
N LYS A 132 -1.56 15.78 -4.31
CA LYS A 132 -0.13 16.07 -4.49
C LYS A 132 0.31 17.28 -3.69
N CYS A 133 -0.49 18.36 -3.70
CA CYS A 133 -0.23 19.54 -2.89
C CYS A 133 -0.18 19.20 -1.41
N LEU A 134 -1.17 18.47 -0.88
CA LEU A 134 -1.18 18.03 0.52
C LEU A 134 0.06 17.22 0.87
N GLY A 135 0.47 16.27 0.02
CA GLY A 135 1.68 15.48 0.23
C GLY A 135 2.94 16.35 0.31
N VAL A 136 3.12 17.29 -0.62
CA VAL A 136 4.28 18.20 -0.60
C VAL A 136 4.21 19.18 0.57
N MET A 137 3.01 19.69 0.90
CA MET A 137 2.81 20.60 2.03
C MET A 137 3.19 19.95 3.36
N ILE A 138 2.75 18.71 3.59
CA ILE A 138 3.09 17.96 4.81
C ILE A 138 4.60 17.71 4.87
N LEU A 139 5.20 17.21 3.77
CA LEU A 139 6.61 16.82 3.75
C LEU A 139 7.58 18.01 3.83
N GLY A 140 7.22 19.14 3.23
CA GLY A 140 8.11 20.29 3.07
C GLY A 140 7.94 21.38 4.11
N PHE A 141 6.78 21.46 4.78
CA PHE A 141 6.42 22.65 5.56
C PHE A 141 5.74 22.40 6.91
N CYS A 142 5.22 21.20 7.17
CA CYS A 142 4.67 20.85 8.48
C CYS A 142 5.76 20.38 9.44
N ASP A 143 5.50 20.50 10.74
CA ASP A 143 6.32 19.85 11.77
C ASP A 143 5.96 18.37 11.83
N LEU A 144 6.86 17.50 11.35
CA LEU A 144 6.69 16.05 11.32
C LEU A 144 6.85 15.39 12.71
N GLU A 145 7.22 16.15 13.73
CA GLU A 145 7.30 15.71 15.12
C GLU A 145 6.03 16.05 15.93
N GLU A 146 5.22 16.99 15.45
CA GLU A 146 3.97 17.42 16.06
C GLU A 146 2.74 16.90 15.30
N TRP A 147 1.92 16.09 15.97
CA TRP A 147 0.74 15.49 15.35
C TRP A 147 -0.27 16.53 14.85
N ASP A 148 -0.53 17.58 15.63
CA ASP A 148 -1.51 18.60 15.29
C ASP A 148 -1.13 19.40 14.04
N SER A 149 0.17 19.45 13.70
CA SER A 149 0.67 20.08 12.48
C SER A 149 0.31 19.29 11.21
N VAL A 150 0.34 17.95 11.28
CA VAL A 150 0.13 17.07 10.13
C VAL A 150 -1.28 16.46 10.05
N LYS A 151 -2.02 16.44 11.16
CA LYS A 151 -3.28 15.71 11.34
C LYS A 151 -4.29 15.94 10.23
N ALA A 152 -4.63 17.20 9.94
CA ALA A 152 -5.70 17.53 8.99
C ALA A 152 -5.36 17.06 7.56
N GLY A 153 -4.13 17.31 7.11
CA GLY A 153 -3.66 16.85 5.80
C GLY A 153 -3.58 15.32 5.72
N PHE A 154 -3.09 14.67 6.78
CA PHE A 154 -2.97 13.22 6.85
C PHE A 154 -4.34 12.52 6.84
N GLU A 155 -5.31 13.01 7.61
CA GLU A 155 -6.70 12.52 7.60
C GLU A 155 -7.32 12.63 6.20
N SER A 156 -7.04 13.73 5.50
CA SER A 156 -7.53 13.93 4.13
C SER A 156 -6.87 12.95 3.14
N LEU A 157 -5.56 12.72 3.22
CA LEU A 157 -4.86 11.73 2.40
C LEU A 157 -5.39 10.30 2.63
N ILE A 158 -5.71 9.94 3.88
CA ILE A 158 -6.36 8.65 4.18
C ILE A 158 -7.71 8.55 3.48
N LYS A 159 -8.56 9.58 3.54
CA LYS A 159 -9.86 9.60 2.86
C LYS A 159 -9.71 9.45 1.35
N PHE A 160 -8.77 10.17 0.73
CA PHE A 160 -8.51 10.06 -0.71
C PHE A 160 -7.92 8.70 -1.13
N SER A 161 -7.25 7.98 -0.21
CA SER A 161 -6.67 6.67 -0.49
C SER A 161 -7.70 5.57 -0.73
N ILE A 162 -8.97 5.82 -0.37
CA ILE A 162 -10.12 4.95 -0.63
C ILE A 162 -11.15 5.55 -1.61
N ASP A 163 -10.83 6.68 -2.26
CA ASP A 163 -11.71 7.36 -3.22
C ASP A 163 -12.17 6.44 -4.38
N LYS A 164 -13.34 6.63 -4.98
CA LYS A 164 -13.80 5.77 -6.09
C LYS A 164 -12.97 5.88 -7.39
N ARG A 165 -12.21 6.96 -7.57
CA ARG A 165 -11.41 7.25 -8.77
C ARG A 165 -9.99 6.67 -8.62
N PRO A 166 -9.57 5.71 -9.47
CA PRO A 166 -8.28 5.02 -9.32
C PRO A 166 -7.05 5.95 -9.33
N LYS A 167 -7.08 7.02 -10.13
CA LYS A 167 -5.97 7.98 -10.21
C LYS A 167 -5.79 8.78 -8.90
N VAL A 168 -6.90 9.18 -8.28
CA VAL A 168 -6.89 9.91 -6.99
C VAL A 168 -6.37 8.97 -5.89
N ARG A 169 -6.91 7.76 -5.79
CA ARG A 169 -6.45 6.75 -4.82
C ARG A 169 -4.96 6.49 -4.90
N ARG A 170 -4.45 6.20 -6.11
CA ARG A 170 -3.04 5.87 -6.30
C ARG A 170 -2.14 7.04 -5.89
N SER A 171 -2.49 8.25 -6.33
CA SER A 171 -1.75 9.46 -5.93
C SER A 171 -1.77 9.67 -4.41
N ALA A 172 -2.89 9.35 -3.75
CA ALA A 172 -3.04 9.53 -2.31
C ALA A 172 -2.23 8.50 -1.53
N GLN A 173 -2.27 7.23 -1.94
CA GLN A 173 -1.48 6.16 -1.34
C GLN A 173 0.03 6.42 -1.49
N GLU A 174 0.48 6.88 -2.66
CA GLU A 174 1.88 7.28 -2.89
C GLU A 174 2.33 8.46 -2.00
N CYS A 175 1.46 9.46 -1.82
CA CYS A 175 1.75 10.59 -0.92
C CYS A 175 1.75 10.14 0.54
N LEU A 176 0.76 9.33 0.93
CA LEU A 176 0.61 8.81 2.28
C LEU A 176 1.82 7.97 2.67
N GLU A 177 2.30 7.09 1.80
CA GLU A 177 3.50 6.29 2.03
C GLU A 177 4.73 7.17 2.33
N LYS A 178 4.98 8.20 1.50
CA LYS A 178 6.11 9.12 1.69
C LYS A 178 5.99 9.88 3.00
N VAL A 179 4.80 10.38 3.33
CA VAL A 179 4.52 11.09 4.57
C VAL A 179 4.74 10.16 5.78
N PHE A 180 4.16 8.97 5.76
CA PHE A 180 4.28 8.03 6.88
C PHE A 180 5.74 7.63 7.12
N LYS A 181 6.48 7.35 6.04
CA LYS A 181 7.92 7.03 6.09
C LYS A 181 8.78 8.17 6.64
N SER A 182 8.33 9.41 6.49
CA SER A 182 9.07 10.60 6.94
C SER A 182 8.96 10.85 8.44
N PHE A 183 7.93 10.32 9.12
CA PHE A 183 7.73 10.52 10.54
C PHE A 183 8.88 9.91 11.36
N ARG A 184 9.46 10.73 12.24
CA ARG A 184 10.53 10.32 13.17
C ARG A 184 10.04 10.16 14.61
N SER A 185 9.00 10.92 14.97
CA SER A 185 8.38 10.89 16.28
C SER A 185 7.51 9.64 16.45
N SER A 186 7.81 8.82 17.47
CA SER A 186 6.99 7.64 17.81
C SER A 186 5.56 8.01 18.21
N THR A 187 5.36 9.21 18.76
CA THR A 187 4.04 9.76 19.07
C THR A 187 3.23 10.02 17.80
N VAL A 188 3.83 10.68 16.81
CA VAL A 188 3.18 10.95 15.51
C VAL A 188 2.86 9.65 14.78
N VAL A 189 3.81 8.71 14.72
CA VAL A 189 3.62 7.37 14.14
C VAL A 189 2.44 6.65 14.81
N LYS A 190 2.33 6.73 16.13
CA LYS A 190 1.24 6.11 16.89
C LYS A 190 -0.12 6.73 16.59
N GLU A 191 -0.23 8.06 16.52
CA GLU A 191 -1.49 8.74 16.19
C GLU A 191 -1.91 8.48 14.73
N ALA A 192 -0.97 8.55 13.79
CA ALA A 192 -1.19 8.17 12.40
C ALA A 192 -1.67 6.72 12.27
N SER A 193 -1.03 5.79 12.99
CA SER A 193 -1.41 4.38 13.03
C SER A 193 -2.83 4.17 13.58
N LYS A 194 -3.23 4.93 14.61
CA LYS A 194 -4.59 4.85 15.17
C LYS A 194 -5.66 5.26 14.15
N LEU A 195 -5.39 6.26 13.30
CA LEU A 195 -6.34 6.65 12.26
C LEU A 195 -6.54 5.55 11.22
N VAL A 196 -5.44 4.94 10.75
CA VAL A 196 -5.50 3.80 9.82
C VAL A 196 -6.29 2.64 10.46
N PHE A 197 -6.01 2.32 11.72
CA PHE A 197 -6.72 1.26 12.43
C PHE A 197 -8.21 1.56 12.63
N SER A 198 -8.57 2.79 13.00
CA SER A 198 -9.97 3.20 13.14
C SER A 198 -10.73 3.06 11.83
N LEU A 199 -10.13 3.46 10.70
CA LEU A 199 -10.74 3.30 9.39
C LEU A 199 -10.89 1.82 9.03
N PHE A 200 -9.84 1.03 9.19
CA PHE A 200 -9.88 -0.42 8.95
C PHE A 200 -10.98 -1.11 9.77
N LYS A 201 -11.07 -0.77 11.06
CA LYS A 201 -12.10 -1.31 11.97
C LYS A 201 -13.52 -0.98 11.52
N ASN A 202 -13.74 0.18 10.91
CA ASN A 202 -15.07 0.56 10.38
C ASN A 202 -15.49 -0.32 9.19
N TYR A 203 -14.54 -0.78 8.37
CA TYR A 203 -14.79 -1.66 7.23
C TYR A 203 -14.79 -3.16 7.58
N MET A 204 -14.32 -3.52 8.78
CA MET A 204 -14.16 -4.91 9.19
C MET A 204 -15.48 -5.73 9.18
N PRO A 205 -16.64 -5.20 9.63
CA PRO A 205 -17.90 -5.94 9.54
C PRO A 205 -18.28 -6.32 8.10
N ALA A 206 -18.16 -5.37 7.16
CA ALA A 206 -18.41 -5.61 5.74
C ALA A 206 -17.40 -6.62 5.17
N ALA A 207 -16.13 -6.52 5.55
CA ALA A 207 -15.10 -7.46 5.11
C ALA A 207 -15.38 -8.91 5.57
N LEU A 208 -15.88 -9.09 6.80
CA LEU A 208 -16.27 -10.41 7.30
C LEU A 208 -17.43 -10.99 6.49
N THR A 209 -18.50 -10.23 6.29
CA THR A 209 -19.65 -10.66 5.47
C THR A 209 -19.22 -11.03 4.05
N MET A 210 -18.35 -10.24 3.43
CA MET A 210 -17.82 -10.54 2.09
C MET A 210 -16.90 -11.76 2.04
N SER A 211 -16.21 -12.08 3.14
CA SER A 211 -15.38 -13.29 3.23
C SER A 211 -16.21 -14.56 3.40
N GLU A 212 -17.47 -14.43 3.84
CA GLU A 212 -18.41 -15.53 4.07
C GLU A 212 -19.33 -15.80 2.87
N SER A 213 -19.59 -14.78 2.04
CA SER A 213 -20.48 -14.92 0.89
C SER A 213 -19.82 -15.77 -0.22
N ARG A 214 -20.48 -16.89 -0.56
CA ARG A 214 -20.14 -17.65 -1.77
C ARG A 214 -20.58 -16.84 -2.97
N ILE A 215 -19.72 -16.71 -3.98
CA ILE A 215 -19.89 -15.85 -5.17
C ILE A 215 -21.11 -16.25 -6.06
N PHE A 216 -21.97 -17.17 -5.66
CA PHE A 216 -22.90 -17.89 -6.55
C PHE A 216 -24.38 -17.49 -6.46
N ASP A 217 -24.71 -16.25 -6.09
CA ASP A 217 -26.11 -15.79 -6.20
C ASP A 217 -26.21 -14.38 -6.79
N GLU A 218 -26.30 -14.31 -8.12
CA GLU A 218 -26.61 -13.09 -8.86
C GLU A 218 -28.11 -12.81 -8.77
N SER A 219 -28.52 -12.04 -7.76
CA SER A 219 -29.83 -11.39 -7.75
C SER A 219 -29.72 -9.88 -7.54
N LYS A 220 -30.72 -9.15 -8.04
CA LYS A 220 -30.71 -7.73 -8.46
C LYS A 220 -30.48 -6.66 -7.37
N GLU A 221 -30.04 -7.05 -6.18
CA GLU A 221 -29.60 -6.17 -5.08
C GLU A 221 -28.10 -5.77 -5.23
N GLU A 222 -27.56 -5.95 -6.43
CA GLU A 222 -26.13 -5.94 -6.72
C GLU A 222 -25.43 -4.57 -6.65
N THR A 223 -26.08 -3.45 -6.95
CA THR A 223 -25.32 -2.21 -7.21
C THR A 223 -24.79 -1.54 -5.93
N LEU A 224 -25.56 -1.57 -4.84
CA LEU A 224 -25.16 -1.03 -3.54
C LEU A 224 -24.13 -1.94 -2.86
N SER A 225 -24.39 -3.26 -2.88
CA SER A 225 -23.45 -4.29 -2.42
C SER A 225 -22.13 -4.24 -3.20
N LYS A 226 -22.15 -4.10 -4.55
CA LYS A 226 -20.92 -3.94 -5.37
C LYS A 226 -20.11 -2.69 -5.02
N LEU A 227 -20.74 -1.59 -4.64
CA LEU A 227 -20.03 -0.37 -4.24
C LEU A 227 -19.38 -0.53 -2.86
N GLU A 228 -20.09 -1.11 -1.89
CA GLU A 228 -19.53 -1.42 -0.56
C GLU A 228 -18.37 -2.42 -0.67
N HIS A 229 -18.45 -3.38 -1.60
CA HIS A 229 -17.38 -4.34 -1.88
C HIS A 229 -16.09 -3.67 -2.35
N LEU A 230 -16.20 -2.67 -3.23
CA LEU A 230 -15.04 -1.95 -3.74
C LEU A 230 -14.38 -1.12 -2.65
N ASP A 231 -15.16 -0.53 -1.75
CA ASP A 231 -14.63 0.29 -0.65
C ASP A 231 -13.82 -0.57 0.34
N VAL A 232 -14.27 -1.80 0.66
CA VAL A 232 -13.50 -2.77 1.46
C VAL A 232 -12.18 -3.12 0.78
N ILE A 233 -12.20 -3.41 -0.53
CA ILE A 233 -10.98 -3.70 -1.31
C ILE A 233 -10.03 -2.49 -1.29
N HIS A 234 -10.56 -1.28 -1.45
CA HIS A 234 -9.76 -0.06 -1.42
C HIS A 234 -9.12 0.17 -0.05
N MET A 235 -9.85 -0.12 1.04
CA MET A 235 -9.32 -0.09 2.39
C MET A 235 -8.20 -1.13 2.60
N LEU A 236 -8.39 -2.38 2.17
CA LEU A 236 -7.34 -3.40 2.28
C LEU A 236 -6.09 -3.04 1.46
N ASN A 237 -6.24 -2.41 0.30
CA ASN A 237 -5.10 -1.90 -0.47
C ASN A 237 -4.37 -0.75 0.24
N LEU A 238 -5.11 0.16 0.88
CA LEU A 238 -4.53 1.20 1.73
C LEU A 238 -3.77 0.58 2.92
N LEU A 239 -4.35 -0.45 3.56
CA LEU A 239 -3.71 -1.12 4.67
C LEU A 239 -2.35 -1.70 4.25
N LYS A 240 -2.28 -2.39 3.11
CA LYS A 240 -1.04 -2.96 2.57
C LYS A 240 0.09 -1.91 2.47
N VAL A 241 -0.23 -0.72 1.99
CA VAL A 241 0.74 0.39 1.82
C VAL A 241 1.21 0.95 3.17
N THR A 242 0.36 0.89 4.20
CA THR A 242 0.64 1.50 5.51
C THR A 242 1.26 0.55 6.52
N VAL A 243 1.05 -0.77 6.39
CA VAL A 243 1.56 -1.82 7.29
C VAL A 243 3.03 -1.64 7.68
N PRO A 244 3.98 -1.37 6.74
CA PRO A 244 5.39 -1.23 7.08
C PRO A 244 5.72 -0.08 8.04
N TYR A 245 4.81 0.87 8.20
CA TYR A 245 5.03 2.08 8.98
C TYR A 245 4.18 2.14 10.24
N LEU A 246 3.29 1.17 10.46
CA LEU A 246 2.45 1.12 11.65
C LEU A 246 3.29 0.91 12.92
N SER A 247 2.91 1.56 14.00
CA SER A 247 3.50 1.28 15.32
C SER A 247 3.22 -0.17 15.73
N VAL A 248 4.21 -0.82 16.36
CA VAL A 248 4.10 -2.21 16.87
C VAL A 248 2.79 -2.46 17.61
N LYS A 249 2.42 -1.57 18.55
CA LYS A 249 1.18 -1.67 19.33
C LYS A 249 -0.11 -1.70 18.48
N ILE A 250 -0.14 -0.99 17.37
CA ILE A 250 -1.29 -0.98 16.46
C ILE A 250 -1.22 -2.17 15.51
N SER A 251 -0.03 -2.52 15.02
CA SER A 251 0.20 -3.74 14.23
C SER A 251 -0.30 -4.99 14.94
N SER A 252 -0.02 -5.15 16.24
CA SER A 252 -0.52 -6.25 17.08
C SER A 252 -2.05 -6.25 17.27
N LYS A 253 -2.76 -5.19 16.90
CA LYS A 253 -4.23 -5.12 16.88
C LYS A 253 -4.81 -5.36 15.49
N VAL A 254 -4.11 -4.91 14.44
CA VAL A 254 -4.54 -5.06 13.06
C VAL A 254 -4.40 -6.51 12.60
N LEU A 255 -3.24 -7.14 12.85
CA LEU A 255 -2.95 -8.47 12.34
C LEU A 255 -3.97 -9.53 12.78
N PRO A 256 -4.38 -9.62 14.07
CA PRO A 256 -5.40 -10.59 14.48
C PRO A 256 -6.75 -10.39 13.80
N GLU A 257 -7.14 -9.15 13.51
CA GLU A 257 -8.38 -8.88 12.75
C GLU A 257 -8.23 -9.32 11.29
N LEU A 258 -7.08 -9.05 10.66
CA LEU A 258 -6.80 -9.50 9.30
C LEU A 258 -6.77 -11.04 9.18
N VAL A 259 -6.24 -11.73 10.20
CA VAL A 259 -6.23 -13.20 10.26
C VAL A 259 -7.65 -13.77 10.28
N LYS A 260 -8.65 -13.08 10.85
CA LYS A 260 -10.05 -13.53 10.76
C LYS A 260 -10.59 -13.57 9.33
N LEU A 261 -10.00 -12.80 8.42
CA LEU A 261 -10.34 -12.79 6.99
C LEU A 261 -9.61 -13.89 6.20
N LEU A 262 -8.64 -14.59 6.80
CA LEU A 262 -7.99 -15.76 6.19
C LEU A 262 -8.91 -16.98 6.29
N ARG A 263 -9.57 -17.29 5.18
CA ARG A 263 -10.47 -18.43 5.03
C ARG A 263 -9.77 -19.54 4.23
N SER A 264 -10.23 -20.78 4.40
CA SER A 264 -9.74 -21.93 3.62
C SER A 264 -10.35 -22.00 2.21
N GLU A 265 -11.48 -21.33 1.97
CA GLU A 265 -12.11 -21.22 0.66
C GLU A 265 -11.83 -19.84 0.04
N PHE A 266 -11.74 -19.79 -1.30
CA PHE A 266 -11.58 -18.54 -2.03
C PHE A 266 -12.77 -17.60 -1.84
N SER A 267 -12.47 -16.32 -1.63
CA SER A 267 -13.40 -15.21 -1.64
C SER A 267 -12.85 -14.07 -2.50
N VAL A 268 -13.71 -13.09 -2.80
CA VAL A 268 -13.31 -11.87 -3.51
C VAL A 268 -12.21 -11.06 -2.80
N LEU A 269 -11.99 -11.30 -1.49
CA LEU A 269 -10.99 -10.60 -0.69
C LEU A 269 -9.67 -11.38 -0.54
N THR A 270 -9.63 -12.67 -0.90
CA THR A 270 -8.49 -13.57 -0.62
C THR A 270 -7.16 -12.97 -1.07
N ARG A 271 -7.10 -12.43 -2.29
CA ARG A 271 -5.87 -11.83 -2.83
C ARG A 271 -5.41 -10.61 -2.02
N GLN A 272 -6.32 -9.74 -1.62
CA GLN A 272 -5.99 -8.56 -0.82
C GLN A 272 -5.57 -8.93 0.60
N VAL A 273 -6.23 -9.93 1.21
CA VAL A 273 -5.84 -10.43 2.53
C VAL A 273 -4.43 -11.01 2.48
N PHE A 274 -4.13 -11.86 1.49
CA PHE A 274 -2.79 -12.42 1.28
C PHE A 274 -1.72 -11.35 1.12
N GLN A 275 -1.98 -10.30 0.33
CA GLN A 275 -1.05 -9.17 0.18
C GLN A 275 -0.78 -8.41 1.47
N ASN A 276 -1.79 -8.30 2.35
CA ASN A 276 -1.59 -7.66 3.65
C ASN A 276 -0.81 -8.57 4.60
N ILE A 277 -1.10 -9.88 4.62
CA ILE A 277 -0.32 -10.86 5.40
C ILE A 277 1.13 -10.85 4.96
N GLU A 278 1.40 -10.83 3.65
CA GLU A 278 2.74 -10.67 3.11
C GLU A 278 3.42 -9.40 3.64
N ALA A 279 2.72 -8.25 3.59
CA ALA A 279 3.26 -7.00 4.09
C ALA A 279 3.63 -7.08 5.57
N PHE A 280 2.81 -7.72 6.40
CA PHE A 280 3.12 -7.97 7.82
C PHE A 280 4.34 -8.89 7.96
N LEU A 281 4.35 -10.03 7.27
CA LEU A 281 5.46 -10.97 7.29
C LEU A 281 6.77 -10.31 6.83
N VAL A 282 6.76 -9.41 5.86
CA VAL A 282 8.00 -8.77 5.37
C VAL A 282 8.46 -7.64 6.30
N SER A 283 7.54 -6.84 6.85
CA SER A 283 7.92 -5.56 7.46
C SER A 283 7.78 -5.48 8.98
N SER A 284 7.02 -6.39 9.61
CA SER A 284 6.74 -6.32 11.04
C SER A 284 7.76 -7.11 11.88
N SER A 285 7.93 -6.69 13.13
CA SER A 285 8.76 -7.36 14.12
C SER A 285 8.13 -8.67 14.60
N ASP A 286 8.97 -9.53 15.19
CA ASP A 286 8.53 -10.82 15.73
C ASP A 286 7.54 -10.67 16.89
N GLU A 287 7.55 -9.54 17.60
CA GLU A 287 6.54 -9.21 18.62
C GLU A 287 5.12 -9.14 18.04
N VAL A 288 4.99 -8.69 16.78
CA VAL A 288 3.70 -8.61 16.09
C VAL A 288 3.32 -9.95 15.48
N ILE A 289 4.26 -10.61 14.81
CA ILE A 289 4.02 -11.83 14.04
C ILE A 289 3.85 -13.04 14.95
N GLY A 290 4.73 -13.20 15.94
CA GLY A 290 4.81 -14.33 16.86
C GLY A 290 3.47 -14.85 17.39
N PRO A 291 2.60 -13.97 17.94
CA PRO A 291 1.31 -14.40 18.48
C PRO A 291 0.29 -14.93 17.46
N GLN A 292 0.52 -14.75 16.15
CA GLN A 292 -0.41 -15.11 15.08
C GLN A 292 0.17 -16.14 14.10
N GLU A 293 1.43 -16.55 14.25
CA GLU A 293 2.14 -17.46 13.33
C GLU A 293 1.36 -18.75 13.08
N GLU A 294 0.96 -19.45 14.15
CA GLU A 294 0.25 -20.73 14.05
C GLU A 294 -1.11 -20.57 13.34
N ASN A 295 -1.86 -19.50 13.66
CA ASN A 295 -3.14 -19.21 13.01
C ASN A 295 -2.96 -18.94 11.50
N ILE A 296 -1.93 -18.17 11.12
CA ILE A 296 -1.63 -17.87 9.71
C ILE A 296 -1.30 -19.17 8.97
N ILE A 297 -0.48 -20.02 9.57
CA ILE A 297 -0.06 -21.31 9.01
C ILE A 297 -1.24 -22.24 8.86
N ASP A 298 -2.09 -22.36 9.88
CA ASP A 298 -3.26 -23.23 9.86
C ASP A 298 -4.25 -22.80 8.78
N SER A 299 -4.54 -21.51 8.69
CA SER A 299 -5.43 -20.98 7.66
C SER A 299 -4.87 -21.18 6.25
N LEU A 300 -3.58 -20.90 6.03
CA LEU A 300 -2.96 -21.08 4.71
C LEU A 300 -2.84 -22.58 4.34
N SER A 301 -2.51 -23.44 5.28
CA SER A 301 -2.46 -24.90 5.05
C SER A 301 -3.85 -25.43 4.71
N GLY A 302 -4.88 -25.00 5.44
CA GLY A 302 -6.28 -25.32 5.12
C GLY A 302 -6.70 -24.84 3.73
N TYR A 303 -6.19 -23.67 3.30
CA TYR A 303 -6.43 -23.14 1.95
C TYR A 303 -5.79 -24.01 0.86
N LEU A 304 -4.58 -24.52 1.09
CA LEU A 304 -3.89 -25.45 0.18
C LEU A 304 -4.56 -26.82 0.12
N SER A 305 -5.01 -27.37 1.25
CA SER A 305 -5.69 -28.67 1.29
C SER A 305 -7.01 -28.68 0.51
N LEU A 306 -7.63 -27.50 0.33
CA LEU A 306 -8.80 -27.32 -0.53
C LEU A 306 -8.42 -26.94 -1.97
N GLY A 307 -7.15 -27.05 -2.36
CA GLY A 307 -6.56 -26.51 -3.59
C GLY A 307 -7.34 -26.76 -4.88
N GLN A 308 -7.97 -27.93 -5.04
CA GLN A 308 -8.82 -28.23 -6.21
C GLN A 308 -10.08 -27.33 -6.33
N LYS A 309 -10.55 -26.74 -5.24
CA LYS A 309 -11.69 -25.82 -5.20
C LYS A 309 -11.28 -24.35 -5.29
N ASN A 310 -9.99 -24.06 -5.13
CA ASN A 310 -9.45 -22.71 -5.08
C ASN A 310 -8.74 -22.37 -6.41
N PRO A 311 -8.73 -21.10 -6.84
CA PRO A 311 -7.98 -20.70 -8.02
C PRO A 311 -6.48 -21.00 -7.89
N VAL A 312 -5.88 -21.56 -8.94
CA VAL A 312 -4.46 -21.96 -8.97
C VAL A 312 -3.52 -20.82 -8.57
N ASP A 313 -3.77 -19.60 -9.06
CA ASP A 313 -2.93 -18.44 -8.79
C ASP A 313 -2.94 -18.02 -7.32
N THR A 314 -4.06 -18.19 -6.61
CA THR A 314 -4.14 -17.90 -5.17
C THR A 314 -3.61 -19.04 -4.33
N VAL A 315 -3.75 -20.29 -4.78
CA VAL A 315 -3.11 -21.46 -4.14
C VAL A 315 -1.59 -21.29 -4.12
N LEU A 316 -0.97 -20.97 -5.26
CA LEU A 316 0.48 -20.73 -5.35
C LEU A 316 0.94 -19.54 -4.50
N TYR A 317 0.10 -18.50 -4.40
CA TYR A 317 0.39 -17.37 -3.53
C TYR A 317 0.35 -17.78 -2.04
N ALA A 318 -0.63 -18.59 -1.63
CA ALA A 318 -0.69 -19.15 -0.28
C ALA A 318 0.55 -20.00 0.04
N THR A 319 1.01 -20.83 -0.90
CA THR A 319 2.25 -21.61 -0.74
C THR A 319 3.47 -20.70 -0.54
N THR A 320 3.55 -19.60 -1.32
CA THR A 320 4.61 -18.59 -1.18
C THR A 320 4.58 -17.93 0.20
N LEU A 321 3.40 -17.63 0.74
CA LEU A 321 3.26 -17.06 2.08
C LEU A 321 3.66 -18.04 3.19
N LEU A 322 3.33 -19.32 3.04
CA LEU A 322 3.78 -20.36 3.98
C LEU A 322 5.30 -20.45 4.00
N ARG A 323 5.96 -20.40 2.84
CA ARG A 323 7.43 -20.35 2.74
C ARG A 323 8.00 -19.15 3.52
N ILE A 324 7.49 -17.94 3.26
CA ILE A 324 7.94 -16.72 3.96
C ILE A 324 7.73 -16.84 5.47
N THR A 325 6.63 -17.45 5.90
CA THR A 325 6.32 -17.66 7.33
C THR A 325 7.31 -18.64 7.97
N LEU A 326 7.63 -19.74 7.27
CA LEU A 326 8.63 -20.72 7.68
C LEU A 326 10.03 -20.11 7.79
N ASP A 327 10.43 -19.27 6.83
CA ASP A 327 11.71 -18.55 6.86
C ASP A 327 11.87 -17.72 8.13
N LYS A 328 10.81 -16.98 8.49
CA LYS A 328 10.78 -16.20 9.72
C LYS A 328 10.84 -17.06 10.98
N LEU A 329 10.08 -18.15 11.03
CA LEU A 329 10.10 -19.09 12.16
C LEU A 329 11.49 -19.72 12.37
N ARG A 330 12.15 -20.11 11.27
CA ARG A 330 13.52 -20.65 11.30
C ARG A 330 14.51 -19.61 11.81
N ALA A 331 14.47 -18.38 11.27
CA ALA A 331 15.35 -17.29 11.72
C ALA A 331 15.21 -16.97 13.22
N ARG A 332 14.02 -17.22 13.79
CA ARG A 332 13.73 -17.03 15.22
C ARG A 332 14.18 -18.19 16.11
N GLY A 333 14.50 -19.37 15.53
CA GLY A 333 14.84 -20.58 16.29
C GLY A 333 13.66 -21.21 17.04
N SER A 334 12.43 -21.05 16.53
CA SER A 334 11.23 -21.60 17.19
C SER A 334 11.20 -23.12 17.11
N SER A 335 11.09 -23.83 18.24
CA SER A 335 10.97 -25.31 18.27
C SER A 335 9.72 -25.83 17.54
N SER A 336 8.67 -25.00 17.39
CA SER A 336 7.47 -25.35 16.63
C SER A 336 7.70 -25.48 15.12
N TRP A 337 8.84 -24.97 14.60
CA TRP A 337 9.15 -25.03 13.18
C TRP A 337 9.11 -26.47 12.66
N MET A 338 9.62 -27.45 13.42
CA MET A 338 9.68 -28.85 12.99
C MET A 338 8.31 -29.51 12.82
N SER A 339 7.32 -29.17 13.64
CA SER A 339 5.96 -29.73 13.54
C SER A 339 5.20 -29.10 12.36
N ILE A 340 5.31 -27.78 12.23
CA ILE A 340 4.70 -26.97 11.16
C ILE A 340 5.25 -27.35 9.78
N ARG A 341 6.54 -27.65 9.73
CA ARG A 341 7.31 -28.06 8.57
C ARG A 341 6.69 -29.24 7.81
N HIS A 342 6.32 -30.31 8.51
CA HIS A 342 5.71 -31.48 7.87
C HIS A 342 4.34 -31.16 7.26
N LYS A 343 3.55 -30.31 7.93
CA LYS A 343 2.23 -29.88 7.47
C LYS A 343 2.31 -29.08 6.16
N VAL A 344 3.25 -28.14 6.07
CA VAL A 344 3.43 -27.32 4.86
C VAL A 344 3.91 -28.16 3.68
N CYS A 345 4.89 -29.06 3.90
CA CYS A 345 5.38 -29.95 2.85
C CYS A 345 4.31 -30.90 2.35
N GLY A 346 3.48 -31.48 3.23
CA GLY A 346 2.40 -32.36 2.79
C GLY A 346 1.33 -31.62 1.98
N SER A 347 0.87 -30.47 2.48
CA SER A 347 -0.08 -29.61 1.76
C SER A 347 0.45 -29.15 0.40
N ALA A 348 1.75 -28.86 0.27
CA ALA A 348 2.36 -28.44 -1.00
C ALA A 348 2.66 -29.62 -1.94
N ALA A 349 2.97 -30.80 -1.41
CA ALA A 349 3.21 -32.02 -2.19
C ALA A 349 1.97 -32.42 -2.99
N GLY A 350 0.77 -32.20 -2.45
CA GLY A 350 -0.47 -32.46 -3.17
C GLY A 350 -0.66 -31.62 -4.44
N LEU A 351 0.01 -30.47 -4.56
CA LEU A 351 -0.01 -29.66 -5.78
C LEU A 351 0.84 -30.28 -6.91
N LEU A 352 1.83 -31.11 -6.57
CA LEU A 352 2.67 -31.79 -7.58
C LEU A 352 1.89 -32.80 -8.42
N ALA A 353 0.74 -33.26 -7.93
CA ALA A 353 -0.13 -34.19 -8.63
C ALA A 353 -1.01 -33.52 -9.70
N ASP A 354 -1.19 -32.19 -9.66
CA ASP A 354 -1.95 -31.44 -10.65
C ASP A 354 -1.01 -30.87 -11.73
N GLU A 355 -1.18 -31.30 -12.98
CA GLU A 355 -0.39 -30.88 -14.14
C GLU A 355 -0.34 -29.35 -14.30
N ALA A 356 -1.43 -28.64 -13.94
CA ALA A 356 -1.50 -27.18 -14.06
C ALA A 356 -0.61 -26.46 -13.02
N THR A 357 -0.30 -27.10 -11.90
CA THR A 357 0.45 -26.48 -10.79
C THR A 357 1.82 -27.13 -10.55
N ALA A 358 2.05 -28.33 -11.09
CA ALA A 358 3.22 -29.16 -10.83
C ALA A 358 4.57 -28.46 -11.04
N SER A 359 4.73 -27.70 -12.14
CA SER A 359 6.00 -27.00 -12.40
C SER A 359 6.31 -25.94 -11.34
N GLN A 360 5.33 -25.10 -10.99
CA GLN A 360 5.52 -24.02 -10.03
C GLN A 360 5.57 -24.54 -8.59
N ALA A 361 4.75 -25.55 -8.28
CA ALA A 361 4.82 -26.29 -7.03
C ALA A 361 6.18 -26.99 -6.86
N SER A 362 6.78 -27.53 -7.93
CA SER A 362 8.12 -28.13 -7.88
C SER A 362 9.19 -27.11 -7.49
N ASP A 363 9.15 -25.90 -8.05
CA ASP A 363 10.12 -24.86 -7.70
C ASP A 363 9.97 -24.40 -6.25
N ILE A 364 8.73 -24.21 -5.79
CA ILE A 364 8.46 -23.88 -4.39
C ILE A 364 8.88 -25.03 -3.46
N MET A 365 8.65 -26.30 -3.84
CA MET A 365 9.07 -27.47 -3.06
C MET A 365 10.59 -27.59 -3.00
N LYS A 366 11.33 -27.30 -4.07
CA LYS A 366 12.80 -27.25 -4.05
C LYS A 366 13.30 -26.16 -3.12
N GLU A 367 12.71 -24.97 -3.18
CA GLU A 367 13.06 -23.89 -2.28
C GLU A 367 12.74 -24.23 -0.83
N LEU A 368 11.57 -24.83 -0.59
CA LEU A 368 11.22 -25.40 0.70
C LEU A 368 12.34 -26.35 1.11
N ILE A 369 12.62 -27.45 0.39
CA ILE A 369 13.70 -28.42 0.69
C ILE A 369 15.05 -27.76 0.97
N ASN A 370 15.44 -26.73 0.24
CA ASN A 370 16.69 -26.00 0.48
C ASN A 370 16.70 -25.24 1.82
N LEU A 371 15.53 -24.82 2.33
CA LEU A 371 15.39 -24.30 3.69
C LEU A 371 15.54 -25.38 4.76
N TYR A 372 15.56 -26.66 4.40
CA TYR A 372 15.77 -27.80 5.31
C TYR A 372 17.22 -28.24 5.35
N ILE A 373 17.99 -27.96 4.29
CA ILE A 373 19.38 -28.33 4.15
C ILE A 373 20.21 -27.10 4.50
N ASP A 374 20.58 -26.90 5.77
CA ASP A 374 21.65 -25.94 6.08
C ASP A 374 23.01 -26.59 5.74
N PRO A 375 23.75 -26.10 4.74
CA PRO A 375 25.08 -26.64 4.48
C PRO A 375 26.04 -26.43 5.67
N LYS A 376 25.74 -25.49 6.58
CA LYS A 376 26.59 -25.21 7.75
C LYS A 376 26.38 -26.18 8.90
N GLU A 377 25.17 -26.72 9.10
CA GLU A 377 24.92 -27.72 10.15
C GLU A 377 25.52 -29.09 9.76
N ILE A 378 25.49 -29.42 8.46
CA ILE A 378 26.12 -30.64 7.92
C ILE A 378 27.64 -30.64 8.16
N VAL A 379 28.30 -29.48 8.00
CA VAL A 379 29.76 -29.36 8.19
C VAL A 379 30.17 -29.35 9.66
N ILE A 380 29.32 -28.89 10.58
CA ILE A 380 29.62 -28.94 12.02
C ILE A 380 29.57 -30.39 12.52
N ASN A 381 28.61 -31.19 12.03
CA ASN A 381 28.42 -32.58 12.43
C ASN A 381 29.52 -33.54 11.94
N GLU A 382 30.22 -33.24 10.84
CA GLU A 382 31.38 -34.04 10.41
C GLU A 382 32.61 -33.88 11.33
N SER A 383 32.63 -32.84 12.18
CA SER A 383 33.76 -32.51 13.05
C SER A 383 33.57 -32.87 14.53
N GLN A 384 32.37 -33.32 14.94
CA GLN A 384 32.10 -33.78 16.30
C GLN A 384 31.96 -35.30 16.35
N SER A 385 32.90 -35.92 17.06
CA SER A 385 32.99 -37.37 17.26
C SER A 385 31.78 -37.94 18.01
N LEU A 386 31.30 -39.06 17.50
CA LEU A 386 30.54 -40.15 18.13
C LEU A 386 30.54 -40.15 19.68
N ASP A 387 29.56 -39.48 20.27
CA ASP A 387 28.86 -39.87 21.50
C ASP A 387 27.84 -38.79 21.85
N ASP A 388 26.56 -38.98 21.51
CA ASP A 388 25.49 -39.01 22.51
C ASP A 388 24.16 -39.48 21.89
N ALA A 389 23.56 -40.49 22.49
CA ALA A 389 22.31 -41.10 22.07
C ALA A 389 21.13 -40.33 22.68
N SER A 390 20.77 -39.18 22.11
CA SER A 390 19.44 -38.56 22.34
C SER A 390 19.02 -37.45 21.37
N GLN A 391 19.75 -37.19 20.29
CA GLN A 391 19.25 -36.38 19.17
C GLN A 391 18.72 -37.32 18.08
N GLU A 392 17.40 -37.34 17.86
CA GLU A 392 16.84 -37.77 16.58
C GLU A 392 17.60 -37.02 15.49
N SER A 393 18.48 -37.73 14.76
CA SER A 393 19.40 -37.06 13.85
C SER A 393 18.59 -36.29 12.81
N GLU A 394 19.05 -35.10 12.48
CA GLU A 394 18.47 -34.25 11.44
C GLU A 394 18.29 -35.02 10.12
N GLU A 395 19.18 -35.98 9.84
CA GLU A 395 19.10 -36.93 8.73
C GLU A 395 17.91 -37.90 8.81
N ALA A 396 17.56 -38.39 10.00
CA ALA A 396 16.39 -39.25 10.20
C ALA A 396 15.09 -38.47 9.97
N ASN A 397 15.03 -37.23 10.44
CA ASN A 397 13.90 -36.33 10.21
C ASN A 397 13.76 -35.92 8.73
N MET A 398 14.88 -35.70 8.04
CA MET A 398 14.91 -35.45 6.59
C MET A 398 14.46 -36.67 5.80
N SER A 399 14.91 -37.86 6.17
CA SER A 399 14.48 -39.12 5.55
C SER A 399 12.99 -39.36 5.75
N TYR A 400 12.46 -39.08 6.94
CA TYR A 400 11.02 -39.18 7.22
C TYR A 400 10.22 -38.19 6.37
N LEU A 401 10.67 -36.95 6.23
CA LEU A 401 10.03 -35.94 5.38
C LEU A 401 9.98 -36.36 3.91
N PHE A 402 11.10 -36.83 3.34
CA PHE A 402 11.14 -37.32 1.96
C PHE A 402 10.21 -38.52 1.76
N CYS A 403 10.18 -39.45 2.72
CA CYS A 403 9.26 -40.58 2.70
C CYS A 403 7.80 -40.14 2.79
N SER A 404 7.46 -39.19 3.68
CA SER A 404 6.10 -38.64 3.81
C SER A 404 5.65 -37.92 2.54
N ILE A 405 6.50 -37.05 1.96
CA ILE A 405 6.20 -36.37 0.70
C ILE A 405 5.97 -37.39 -0.42
N SER A 406 6.81 -38.42 -0.51
CA SER A 406 6.69 -39.46 -1.53
C SER A 406 5.42 -40.31 -1.36
N LEU A 407 5.04 -40.60 -0.12
CA LEU A 407 3.79 -41.30 0.22
C LEU A 407 2.55 -40.45 -0.12
N GLU A 408 2.59 -39.14 0.15
CA GLU A 408 1.48 -38.23 -0.14
C GLU A 408 1.28 -38.06 -1.66
N ILE A 409 2.38 -37.91 -2.42
CA ILE A 409 2.34 -37.90 -3.89
C ILE A 409 1.77 -39.23 -4.43
N TYR A 410 2.18 -40.36 -3.87
CA TYR A 410 1.68 -41.68 -4.26
C TYR A 410 0.18 -41.86 -3.98
N HIS A 411 -0.31 -41.39 -2.84
CA HIS A 411 -1.72 -41.45 -2.47
C HIS A 411 -2.63 -40.53 -3.30
N ILE A 412 -2.09 -39.44 -3.86
CA ILE A 412 -2.85 -38.51 -4.70
C ILE A 412 -2.80 -38.93 -6.18
N SER A 413 -1.79 -39.69 -6.59
CA SER A 413 -1.61 -40.18 -7.97
C SER A 413 -2.29 -41.54 -8.25
N SER A 414 -2.80 -42.22 -7.21
CA SER A 414 -3.59 -43.46 -7.28
C SER A 414 -5.08 -43.17 -7.15
#